data_AF-A6TP18-F1
#
_entry.id   AF-A6TP18-F1
#
_cell.length_a   1.000
_cell.length_b   1.000
_cell.length_c   1.000
_cell.angle_alpha   90.00
_cell.angle_beta   90.00
_cell.angle_gamma   90.00
#
_symmetry.space_group_name_H-M   'P 1'
#
loop_
_entity.id
_entity.type
_entity.pdbx_description
1 polymer ?
#
loop_
_entity_poly.entity_id
_entity_poly.type
_entity_poly.pdbx_seq_one_letter_code
_entity_poly.pdbx_strand_id
1 'polypeptide(L)'
;MGKKYLLIILMIILIIVVGCDNYIASNDELVKLDHLKTPDELEIWIPDLNKRNLELSITGLEINDLISKSNQLSNEEMKELEEKIDQYTIEVNELQNQIIRITNPEAIKDVFDKIRESKANYDKYLSEDLLRNANYYAVLLSYKDIDILTNSLEDGYIFSLLIFEDNTLVFFDKVFDGELESVEINAQFDYEWFYSQIEQGGK
;
A
#
# COMPACT_ATOMS: atom_id res chain seq x y z
N MET A 1 26.34 -11.74 10.75
CA MET A 1 25.46 -10.56 10.80
C MET A 1 24.18 -10.66 9.96
N GLY A 2 23.85 -11.79 9.31
CA GLY A 2 22.90 -11.81 8.18
C GLY A 2 21.48 -12.33 8.41
N LYS A 3 20.78 -11.97 9.50
CA LYS A 3 19.36 -12.36 9.67
C LYS A 3 18.41 -11.26 10.17
N LYS A 4 18.92 -10.25 10.90
CA LYS A 4 18.07 -9.18 11.44
C LYS A 4 17.73 -8.11 10.40
N TYR A 5 18.66 -7.78 9.51
CA TYR A 5 18.48 -6.74 8.49
C TYR A 5 17.62 -7.19 7.31
N LEU A 6 17.62 -8.49 6.98
CA LEU A 6 16.82 -9.05 5.89
C LEU A 6 15.30 -8.95 6.15
N LEU A 7 14.89 -9.04 7.42
CA LEU A 7 13.48 -8.98 7.83
C LEU A 7 12.92 -7.54 7.82
N ILE A 8 13.77 -6.54 8.09
CA ILE A 8 13.38 -5.11 8.06
C ILE A 8 13.25 -4.61 6.62
N ILE A 9 14.12 -5.09 5.71
CA ILE A 9 14.05 -4.75 4.28
C ILE A 9 12.80 -5.36 3.62
N LEU A 10 12.31 -6.51 4.09
CA LEU A 10 11.17 -7.21 3.48
C LEU A 10 9.78 -6.64 3.84
N MET A 11 9.63 -5.91 4.96
CA MET A 11 8.31 -5.46 5.43
C MET A 11 7.78 -4.17 4.77
N ILE A 12 8.60 -3.42 4.04
CA ILE A 12 8.21 -2.11 3.46
C ILE A 12 8.24 -2.11 1.93
N ILE A 13 8.75 -3.19 1.36
CA ILE A 13 8.79 -3.46 -0.07
C ILE A 13 7.41 -3.98 -0.49
N LEU A 14 6.37 -3.14 -0.34
CA LEU A 14 5.18 -3.25 -1.17
C LEU A 14 5.59 -2.73 -2.55
N ILE A 15 6.38 -3.53 -3.27
CA ILE A 15 6.72 -3.23 -4.67
C ILE A 15 5.40 -3.33 -5.39
N ILE A 16 4.85 -2.19 -5.77
CA ILE A 16 3.92 -2.13 -6.87
C ILE A 16 4.77 -2.46 -8.11
N VAL A 17 4.98 -3.75 -8.39
CA VAL A 17 5.55 -4.22 -9.65
C VAL A 17 4.41 -4.08 -10.65
N VAL A 18 4.23 -2.89 -11.21
CA VAL A 18 3.29 -2.72 -12.31
C VAL A 18 3.99 -3.27 -13.56
N GLY A 19 3.43 -4.34 -14.12
CA GLY A 19 3.90 -4.87 -15.40
C GLY A 19 3.64 -3.85 -16.52
N CYS A 20 4.66 -3.58 -17.34
CA CYS A 20 4.47 -2.95 -18.64
C CYS A 20 3.75 -3.95 -19.56
N ASP A 21 2.42 -3.96 -19.57
CA ASP A 21 1.68 -4.72 -20.56
C ASP A 21 0.49 -3.96 -21.16
N ASN A 22 0.19 -4.35 -22.39
CA ASN A 22 -0.61 -3.60 -23.34
C ASN A 22 -2.05 -3.32 -22.89
N TYR A 23 -2.50 -2.10 -23.18
CA TYR A 23 -3.87 -1.61 -23.04
C TYR A 23 -4.90 -2.61 -23.60
N ILE A 24 -5.71 -3.19 -22.72
CA ILE A 24 -6.95 -3.89 -23.06
C ILE A 24 -8.08 -3.07 -22.44
N ALA A 25 -9.04 -2.68 -23.27
CA ALA A 25 -10.16 -1.82 -22.88
C ALA A 25 -10.89 -2.33 -21.63
N SER A 26 -11.36 -1.40 -20.79
CA SER A 26 -12.22 -1.68 -19.64
C SER A 26 -13.42 -2.52 -20.06
N ASN A 27 -13.74 -3.55 -19.28
CA ASN A 27 -15.07 -4.12 -19.32
C ASN A 27 -15.93 -3.24 -18.40
N ASP A 28 -16.98 -2.61 -18.92
CA ASP A 28 -17.97 -1.82 -18.15
C ASP A 28 -18.84 -2.69 -17.20
N GLU A 29 -18.27 -3.76 -16.65
CA GLU A 29 -18.93 -4.65 -15.71
C GLU A 29 -18.93 -4.00 -14.32
N LEU A 30 -20.13 -3.70 -13.84
CA LEU A 30 -20.35 -3.16 -12.50
C LEU A 30 -19.96 -4.19 -11.45
N VAL A 31 -19.06 -3.80 -10.55
CA VAL A 31 -18.67 -4.60 -9.39
C VAL A 31 -19.63 -4.32 -8.26
N LYS A 32 -20.11 -5.39 -7.61
CA LYS A 32 -20.87 -5.27 -6.37
C LYS A 32 -19.92 -5.28 -5.18
N LEU A 33 -20.08 -4.33 -4.27
CA LEU A 33 -19.25 -4.18 -3.08
C LEU A 33 -20.00 -4.43 -1.78
N ASP A 34 -21.29 -4.75 -1.83
CA ASP A 34 -22.16 -4.92 -0.66
C ASP A 34 -21.75 -6.08 0.25
N HIS A 35 -21.00 -7.05 -0.27
CA HIS A 35 -20.50 -8.21 0.46
C HIS A 35 -19.18 -7.96 1.22
N LEU A 36 -18.54 -6.81 1.03
CA LEU A 36 -17.25 -6.51 1.67
C LEU A 36 -17.34 -6.60 3.20
N LYS A 37 -16.32 -7.17 3.83
CA LYS A 37 -16.15 -7.29 5.27
C LYS A 37 -15.54 -6.02 5.84
N THR A 38 -16.04 -5.61 7.01
CA THR A 38 -15.44 -4.49 7.75
C THR A 38 -14.15 -4.97 8.39
N PRO A 39 -13.01 -4.30 8.17
CA PRO A 39 -11.76 -4.63 8.84
C PRO A 39 -11.78 -4.25 10.32
N ASP A 40 -10.83 -4.78 11.06
CA ASP A 40 -10.62 -4.48 12.47
C ASP A 40 -9.79 -3.22 12.69
N GLU A 41 -8.89 -2.92 11.76
CA GLU A 41 -7.93 -1.83 11.85
C GLU A 41 -7.60 -1.28 10.45
N LEU A 42 -7.41 0.04 10.40
CA LEU A 42 -6.91 0.76 9.24
C LEU A 42 -5.57 1.41 9.59
N GLU A 43 -4.53 1.14 8.80
CA GLU A 43 -3.29 1.90 8.83
C GLU A 43 -3.25 2.84 7.63
N ILE A 44 -3.19 4.15 7.89
CA ILE A 44 -3.32 5.19 6.88
C ILE A 44 -1.99 5.90 6.71
N TRP A 45 -1.53 5.90 5.47
CA TRP A 45 -0.36 6.60 4.99
C TRP A 45 -0.83 7.82 4.20
N ILE A 46 -0.53 9.01 4.74
CA ILE A 46 -0.87 10.28 4.09
C ILE A 46 -0.01 10.50 2.84
N PRO A 47 -0.43 11.36 1.89
CA PRO A 47 0.26 11.56 0.61
C PRO A 47 1.77 11.81 0.72
N ASP A 48 2.19 12.65 1.68
CA ASP A 48 3.62 12.94 1.90
C ASP A 48 4.41 11.73 2.41
N LEU A 49 3.78 10.85 3.21
CA LEU A 49 4.41 9.60 3.64
C LEU A 49 4.55 8.62 2.48
N ASN A 50 3.57 8.56 1.57
CA ASN A 50 3.64 7.69 0.39
C ASN A 50 4.81 8.08 -0.53
N LYS A 51 5.00 9.39 -0.76
CA LYS A 51 6.14 9.91 -1.55
C LYS A 51 7.48 9.55 -0.90
N ARG A 52 7.63 9.80 0.40
CA ARG A 52 8.84 9.42 1.15
C ARG A 52 9.07 7.91 1.16
N ASN A 53 8.01 7.11 1.27
CA ASN A 53 8.10 5.65 1.24
C ASN A 53 8.60 5.14 -0.12
N LEU A 54 8.19 5.78 -1.22
CA LEU A 54 8.67 5.46 -2.55
C LEU A 54 10.17 5.75 -2.70
N GLU A 55 10.63 6.91 -2.21
CA GLU A 55 12.05 7.29 -2.20
C GLU A 55 12.89 6.32 -1.35
N LEU A 56 12.37 5.93 -0.18
CA LEU A 56 13.01 4.92 0.65
C LEU A 56 13.04 3.56 -0.04
N SER A 57 11.97 3.15 -0.72
CA SER A 57 11.94 1.88 -1.45
C SER A 57 13.05 1.81 -2.51
N ILE A 58 13.31 2.90 -3.23
CA ILE A 58 14.45 3.01 -4.17
C ILE A 58 15.78 2.87 -3.42
N THR A 59 15.94 3.60 -2.31
CA THR A 59 17.14 3.52 -1.47
C THR A 59 17.38 2.11 -0.92
N GLY A 60 16.32 1.41 -0.51
CA GLY A 60 16.36 0.02 -0.04
C GLY A 60 16.80 -0.94 -1.13
N LEU A 61 16.35 -0.75 -2.37
CA LEU A 61 16.81 -1.52 -3.53
C LEU A 61 18.31 -1.30 -3.81
N GLU A 62 18.79 -0.06 -3.74
CA GLU A 62 20.21 0.25 -3.87
C GLU A 62 21.05 -0.41 -2.77
N ILE A 63 20.60 -0.33 -1.51
CA ILE A 63 21.25 -1.00 -0.37
C ILE A 63 21.30 -2.51 -0.61
N ASN A 64 20.21 -3.11 -1.08
CA ASN A 64 20.16 -4.54 -1.35
C ASN A 64 21.14 -4.96 -2.47
N ASP A 65 21.26 -4.15 -3.53
CA ASP A 65 22.26 -4.37 -4.59
C ASP A 65 23.69 -4.30 -4.04
N LEU A 66 24.00 -3.31 -3.20
CA LEU A 66 25.31 -3.19 -2.54
C LEU A 66 25.61 -4.36 -1.61
N ILE A 67 24.63 -4.80 -0.81
CA ILE A 67 24.77 -5.98 0.05
C ILE A 67 25.07 -7.23 -0.78
N SER A 68 24.40 -7.41 -1.93
CA SER A 68 24.62 -8.56 -2.80
C SER A 68 26.06 -8.64 -3.35
N LYS A 69 26.73 -7.48 -3.44
CA LYS A 69 28.11 -7.31 -3.90
C LYS A 69 29.10 -7.08 -2.75
N SER A 70 28.67 -7.23 -1.49
CA SER A 70 29.47 -6.89 -0.29
C SER A 70 30.82 -7.61 -0.22
N ASN A 71 30.96 -8.80 -0.80
CA ASN A 71 32.23 -9.53 -0.87
C ASN A 71 33.27 -8.91 -1.81
N GLN A 72 32.88 -7.93 -2.62
CA GLN A 72 33.74 -7.19 -3.55
C GLN A 72 34.07 -5.78 -3.04
N LEU A 73 33.46 -5.36 -1.93
CA LEU A 73 33.67 -4.03 -1.35
C LEU A 73 34.96 -3.98 -0.53
N SER A 74 35.65 -2.86 -0.61
CA SER A 74 36.74 -2.51 0.30
C SER A 74 36.21 -2.22 1.71
N ASN A 75 37.12 -2.14 2.69
CA ASN A 75 36.73 -1.82 4.06
C ASN A 75 36.09 -0.43 4.20
N GLU A 76 36.48 0.54 3.38
CA GLU A 76 35.88 1.88 3.39
C GLU A 76 34.46 1.85 2.82
N GLU A 77 34.28 1.21 1.67
CA GLU A 77 32.96 1.02 1.05
C GLU A 77 32.00 0.21 1.93
N MET A 78 32.52 -0.77 2.68
CA MET A 78 31.73 -1.51 3.67
C MET A 78 31.24 -0.61 4.80
N LYS A 79 32.08 0.33 5.27
CA LYS A 79 31.69 1.27 6.32
C LYS A 79 30.64 2.26 5.82
N GLU A 80 30.78 2.77 4.60
CA GLU A 80 29.77 3.63 3.96
C GLU A 80 28.44 2.88 3.79
N LEU A 81 28.47 1.60 3.43
CA LEU A 81 27.26 0.77 3.34
C LEU A 81 26.58 0.61 4.71
N GLU A 82 27.35 0.37 5.78
CA GLU A 82 26.81 0.28 7.14
C GLU A 82 26.13 1.59 7.57
N GLU A 83 26.77 2.73 7.32
CA GLU A 83 26.20 4.06 7.60
C GLU A 83 24.90 4.30 6.79
N LYS A 84 24.87 3.89 5.52
CA LYS A 84 23.67 3.99 4.67
C LYS A 84 22.52 3.11 5.19
N ILE A 85 22.82 1.90 5.66
CA ILE A 85 21.83 0.99 6.26
C ILE A 85 21.26 1.57 7.56
N ASP A 86 22.11 2.13 8.42
CA ASP A 86 21.68 2.73 9.68
C ASP A 86 20.78 3.95 9.43
N GLN A 87 21.17 4.84 8.51
CA GLN A 87 20.35 5.99 8.12
C GLN A 87 19.00 5.55 7.53
N TYR A 88 19.02 4.57 6.61
CA TYR A 88 17.80 3.99 6.04
C TYR A 88 16.87 3.43 7.13
N THR A 89 17.43 2.74 8.12
CA THR A 89 16.66 2.18 9.24
C THR A 89 16.03 3.26 10.11
N ILE A 90 16.74 4.37 10.36
CA ILE A 90 16.20 5.51 11.10
C ILE A 90 15.02 6.11 10.34
N GLU A 91 15.19 6.41 9.05
CA GLU A 91 14.15 7.03 8.23
C GLU A 91 12.90 6.14 8.08
N VAL A 92 13.10 4.84 7.93
CA VAL A 92 12.01 3.85 7.95
C VAL A 92 11.23 3.91 9.27
N ASN A 93 11.91 3.92 10.41
CA ASN A 93 11.25 3.98 11.72
C ASN A 93 10.51 5.30 11.90
N GLU A 94 11.08 6.41 11.41
CA GLU A 94 10.41 7.71 11.43
C GLU A 94 9.13 7.72 10.58
N LEU A 95 9.13 7.08 9.40
CA LEU A 95 7.91 6.93 8.60
C LEU A 95 6.87 6.10 9.33
N GLN A 96 7.25 4.96 9.91
CA GLN A 96 6.33 4.08 10.63
C GLN A 96 5.64 4.78 11.81
N ASN A 97 6.34 5.70 12.48
CA ASN A 97 5.79 6.48 13.59
C ASN A 97 4.79 7.57 13.15
N GLN A 98 4.74 7.89 11.84
CA GLN A 98 3.80 8.87 11.28
C GLN A 98 2.55 8.22 10.67
N ILE A 99 2.51 6.89 10.59
CA ILE A 99 1.32 6.15 10.13
C ILE A 99 0.18 6.36 11.12
N ILE A 100 -0.99 6.74 10.60
CA ILE A 100 -2.19 6.93 11.40
C ILE A 100 -2.89 5.58 11.54
N ARG A 101 -3.17 5.15 12.76
CA ARG A 101 -3.91 3.91 13.03
C ARG A 101 -5.32 4.23 13.51
N ILE A 102 -6.33 3.72 12.81
CA ILE A 102 -7.73 3.79 13.23
C ILE A 102 -8.16 2.39 13.68
N THR A 103 -8.51 2.27 14.96
CA THR A 103 -9.00 1.02 15.58
C THR A 103 -10.42 1.17 16.14
N ASN A 104 -11.08 2.32 15.95
CA ASN A 104 -12.44 2.56 16.42
C ASN A 104 -13.44 1.84 15.49
N PRO A 105 -14.17 0.81 15.95
CA PRO A 105 -15.03 0.01 15.08
C PRO A 105 -16.13 0.82 14.38
N GLU A 106 -16.70 1.84 15.03
CA GLU A 106 -17.75 2.67 14.41
C GLU A 106 -17.19 3.53 13.28
N ALA A 107 -16.03 4.14 13.48
CA ALA A 107 -15.38 4.94 12.43
C ALA A 107 -14.98 4.08 11.22
N ILE A 108 -14.43 2.88 11.48
CA ILE A 108 -14.07 1.94 10.40
C ILE A 108 -15.33 1.46 9.67
N LYS A 109 -16.40 1.17 10.40
CA LYS A 109 -17.67 0.75 9.83
C LYS A 109 -18.26 1.85 8.94
N ASP A 110 -18.23 3.11 9.36
CA ASP A 110 -18.72 4.24 8.56
C ASP A 110 -17.94 4.40 7.24
N VAL A 111 -16.60 4.27 7.28
CA VAL A 111 -15.75 4.22 6.07
C VAL A 111 -16.17 3.08 5.16
N PHE A 112 -16.33 1.88 5.71
CA PHE A 112 -16.67 0.70 4.91
C PHE A 112 -18.09 0.72 4.35
N ASP A 113 -19.06 1.25 5.08
CA ASP A 113 -20.42 1.42 4.58
C ASP A 113 -20.43 2.35 3.36
N LYS A 114 -19.63 3.42 3.37
CA LYS A 114 -19.46 4.29 2.20
C LYS A 114 -18.86 3.56 1.01
N ILE A 115 -17.84 2.73 1.23
CA ILE A 115 -17.22 1.91 0.17
C ILE A 115 -18.24 0.92 -0.42
N ARG A 116 -19.04 0.25 0.43
CA ARG A 116 -20.09 -0.69 -0.02
C ARG A 116 -21.18 -0.02 -0.85
N GLU A 117 -21.48 1.25 -0.57
CA GLU A 117 -22.46 2.08 -1.30
C GLU A 117 -21.92 2.63 -2.62
N SER A 118 -20.60 2.60 -2.84
CA SER A 118 -19.96 3.14 -4.04
C SER A 118 -20.29 2.34 -5.29
N LYS A 119 -20.35 3.06 -6.42
CA LYS A 119 -20.34 2.42 -7.74
C LYS A 119 -18.91 2.11 -8.12
N ALA A 120 -18.69 0.90 -8.61
CA ALA A 120 -17.38 0.38 -8.92
C ALA A 120 -17.39 -0.35 -10.26
N ASN A 121 -16.29 -0.22 -11.00
CA ASN A 121 -16.07 -0.94 -12.24
C ASN A 121 -14.69 -1.60 -12.22
N TYR A 122 -14.56 -2.68 -12.96
CA TYR A 122 -13.26 -3.28 -13.23
C TYR A 122 -12.46 -2.41 -14.20
N ASP A 123 -11.25 -2.05 -13.78
CA ASP A 123 -10.22 -1.45 -14.61
C ASP A 123 -8.98 -2.36 -14.60
N LYS A 124 -8.25 -2.36 -15.71
CA LYS A 124 -7.06 -3.20 -15.86
C LYS A 124 -5.76 -2.42 -15.71
N TYR A 125 -5.79 -1.12 -15.44
CA TYR A 125 -4.57 -0.33 -15.50
C TYR A 125 -4.51 0.89 -14.59
N LEU A 126 -3.68 0.78 -13.55
CA LEU A 126 -3.20 1.91 -12.76
C LEU A 126 -1.86 2.34 -13.36
N SER A 127 -1.82 3.53 -13.97
CA SER A 127 -0.56 4.01 -14.53
C SER A 127 0.46 4.33 -13.43
N GLU A 128 1.73 3.96 -13.63
CA GLU A 128 2.81 4.34 -12.70
C GLU A 128 2.91 5.86 -12.52
N ASP A 129 2.65 6.61 -13.59
CA ASP A 129 2.64 8.07 -13.57
C ASP A 129 1.59 8.62 -12.61
N LEU A 130 0.43 7.96 -12.49
CA LEU A 130 -0.60 8.34 -11.52
C LEU A 130 -0.09 8.11 -10.09
N LEU A 131 0.49 6.95 -9.80
CA LEU A 131 1.06 6.64 -8.48
C LEU A 131 2.21 7.56 -8.07
N ARG A 132 3.02 8.02 -9.03
CA ARG A 132 4.17 8.91 -8.74
C ARG A 132 3.76 10.36 -8.52
N ASN A 133 2.75 10.83 -9.26
CA ASN A 133 2.42 12.24 -9.32
C ASN A 133 1.14 12.61 -8.55
N ALA A 134 0.28 11.65 -8.23
CA ALA A 134 -0.95 11.93 -7.52
C ALA A 134 -0.74 12.09 -6.01
N ASN A 135 -1.64 12.85 -5.39
CA ASN A 135 -1.83 12.85 -3.96
C ASN A 135 -2.92 11.81 -3.65
N TYR A 136 -2.53 10.79 -2.88
CA TYR A 136 -3.46 9.76 -2.43
C TYR A 136 -3.14 9.34 -1.00
N TYR A 137 -4.16 8.89 -0.29
CA TYR A 137 -3.98 8.08 0.91
C TYR A 137 -3.76 6.64 0.50
N ALA A 138 -2.78 5.96 1.10
CA ALA A 138 -2.71 4.51 1.05
C ALA A 138 -3.22 3.98 2.39
N VAL A 139 -4.14 3.02 2.33
CA VAL A 139 -4.76 2.45 3.52
C VAL A 139 -4.54 0.95 3.50
N LEU A 140 -3.85 0.44 4.51
CA LEU A 140 -3.71 -1.00 4.75
C LEU A 140 -4.79 -1.43 5.73
N LEU A 141 -5.36 -2.59 5.48
CA LEU A 141 -6.51 -3.09 6.22
C LEU A 141 -6.18 -4.42 6.86
N SER A 142 -6.50 -4.54 8.15
CA SER A 142 -6.24 -5.76 8.92
C SER A 142 -7.54 -6.37 9.41
N TYR A 143 -7.60 -7.70 9.39
CA TYR A 143 -8.71 -8.52 9.85
C TYR A 143 -8.18 -9.53 10.86
N LYS A 144 -8.89 -9.76 11.97
CA LYS A 144 -8.48 -10.71 13.02
C LYS A 144 -8.92 -12.14 12.73
N ASP A 145 -9.89 -12.33 11.83
CA ASP A 145 -10.51 -13.61 11.55
C ASP A 145 -9.87 -14.37 10.38
N ILE A 146 -8.87 -13.79 9.72
CA ILE A 146 -8.18 -14.39 8.58
C ILE A 146 -6.66 -14.17 8.60
N ASP A 147 -5.95 -15.04 7.89
CA ASP A 147 -4.55 -14.86 7.52
C ASP A 147 -4.50 -14.30 6.08
N ILE A 148 -3.59 -13.36 5.80
CA ILE A 148 -3.57 -12.52 4.59
C ILE A 148 -3.39 -13.34 3.29
N LEU A 149 -2.90 -14.58 3.40
CA LEU A 149 -2.41 -15.37 2.27
C LEU A 149 -3.47 -16.18 1.50
N THR A 150 -4.75 -16.16 1.90
CA THR A 150 -5.73 -17.12 1.35
C THR A 150 -7.08 -16.55 0.93
N ASN A 151 -7.30 -15.24 1.05
CA ASN A 151 -8.62 -14.66 0.81
C ASN A 151 -8.61 -13.63 -0.31
N SER A 152 -9.75 -13.47 -0.95
CA SER A 152 -9.95 -12.61 -2.11
C SER A 152 -11.04 -11.58 -1.90
N LEU A 153 -11.20 -10.67 -2.87
CA LEU A 153 -12.34 -9.77 -2.93
C LEU A 153 -13.67 -10.54 -2.98
N GLU A 154 -13.72 -11.69 -3.64
CA GLU A 154 -14.94 -12.52 -3.74
C GLU A 154 -15.40 -12.99 -2.37
N ASP A 155 -14.47 -13.20 -1.43
CA ASP A 155 -14.75 -13.56 -0.03
C ASP A 155 -15.10 -12.34 0.84
N GLY A 156 -15.01 -11.14 0.25
CA GLY A 156 -15.31 -9.86 0.87
C GLY A 156 -14.12 -9.18 1.54
N TYR A 157 -12.88 -9.65 1.36
CA TYR A 157 -11.71 -9.05 2.01
C TYR A 157 -10.94 -8.16 1.05
N ILE A 158 -10.51 -6.99 1.54
CA ILE A 158 -9.59 -6.09 0.84
C ILE A 158 -8.44 -5.72 1.78
N PHE A 159 -7.20 -5.83 1.32
CA PHE A 159 -6.01 -5.64 2.19
C PHE A 159 -5.31 -4.31 2.02
N SER A 160 -5.53 -3.66 0.87
CA SER A 160 -5.00 -2.33 0.58
C SER A 160 -5.97 -1.58 -0.31
N LEU A 161 -6.10 -0.28 -0.06
CA LEU A 161 -6.78 0.63 -0.95
C LEU A 161 -6.03 1.96 -1.08
N LEU A 162 -6.21 2.63 -2.21
CA LEU A 162 -5.68 3.96 -2.50
C LEU A 162 -6.85 4.92 -2.71
N ILE A 163 -6.82 6.09 -2.06
CA ILE A 163 -7.87 7.11 -2.14
C ILE A 163 -7.26 8.37 -2.72
N PHE A 164 -7.65 8.72 -3.94
CA PHE A 164 -7.13 9.85 -4.71
C PHE A 164 -7.98 11.11 -4.51
N GLU A 165 -7.35 12.28 -4.62
CA GLU A 165 -8.01 13.60 -4.51
C GLU A 165 -9.17 13.79 -5.52
N ASP A 166 -9.14 13.08 -6.66
CA ASP A 166 -10.19 13.14 -7.67
C ASP A 166 -11.43 12.29 -7.34
N ASN A 167 -11.53 11.79 -6.10
CA ASN A 167 -12.57 10.89 -5.58
C ASN A 167 -12.51 9.47 -6.14
N THR A 168 -11.37 9.07 -6.70
CA THR A 168 -11.15 7.69 -7.11
C THR A 168 -10.63 6.86 -5.94
N LEU A 169 -11.23 5.70 -5.74
CA LEU A 169 -10.81 4.65 -4.82
C LEU A 169 -10.36 3.45 -5.63
N VAL A 170 -9.14 2.98 -5.37
CA VAL A 170 -8.52 1.82 -6.02
C VAL A 170 -8.27 0.74 -4.98
N PHE A 171 -8.62 -0.51 -5.30
CA PHE A 171 -8.20 -1.69 -4.53
C PHE A 171 -7.81 -2.83 -5.49
N PHE A 172 -6.98 -3.74 -4.98
CA PHE A 172 -6.39 -4.84 -5.74
C PHE A 172 -6.98 -6.18 -5.27
N ASP A 173 -7.43 -7.01 -6.20
CA ASP A 173 -8.15 -8.27 -5.89
C ASP A 173 -7.23 -9.42 -5.43
N LYS A 174 -6.14 -9.74 -6.14
CA LYS A 174 -5.35 -10.97 -5.85
C LYS A 174 -3.83 -10.82 -6.06
N VAL A 175 -3.07 -11.55 -5.24
CA VAL A 175 -1.69 -12.00 -5.52
C VAL A 175 -1.78 -13.50 -5.82
N PHE A 176 -1.44 -13.94 -7.03
CA PHE A 176 -1.49 -15.35 -7.42
C PHE A 176 -0.11 -15.83 -7.84
N ASP A 177 0.45 -16.84 -7.16
CA ASP A 177 1.73 -17.48 -7.49
C ASP A 177 2.94 -16.53 -7.67
N GLY A 178 2.97 -15.44 -6.89
CA GLY A 178 4.05 -14.44 -6.95
C GLY A 178 3.92 -13.42 -8.10
N GLU A 179 2.87 -13.51 -8.91
CA GLU A 179 2.49 -12.51 -9.92
C GLU A 179 1.18 -11.81 -9.50
N LEU A 180 1.18 -10.48 -9.57
CA LEU A 180 -0.02 -9.68 -9.33
C LEU A 180 -0.92 -9.76 -10.57
N GLU A 181 -1.85 -10.71 -10.63
CA GLU A 181 -3.07 -10.52 -11.43
C GLU A 181 -3.88 -9.41 -10.75
N SER A 182 -3.52 -8.16 -11.08
CA SER A 182 -4.22 -6.99 -10.61
C SER A 182 -5.45 -6.78 -11.47
N VAL A 183 -6.60 -7.09 -10.88
CA VAL A 183 -7.84 -6.46 -11.30
C VAL A 183 -8.00 -5.26 -10.38
N GLU A 184 -7.83 -4.08 -10.96
CA GLU A 184 -8.08 -2.82 -10.28
C GLU A 184 -9.57 -2.57 -10.28
N ILE A 185 -10.08 -2.13 -9.14
CA ILE A 185 -11.46 -1.70 -9.06
C ILE A 185 -11.47 -0.24 -8.73
N ASN A 186 -12.01 0.51 -9.68
CA ASN A 186 -12.18 1.95 -9.59
C ASN A 186 -13.57 2.25 -9.07
N ALA A 187 -13.63 2.61 -7.79
CA ALA A 187 -14.85 3.05 -7.11
C ALA A 187 -14.82 4.57 -6.91
N GLN A 188 -15.99 5.20 -6.92
CA GLN A 188 -16.11 6.62 -6.58
C GLN A 188 -16.33 6.79 -5.08
N PHE A 189 -15.54 7.63 -4.43
CA PHE A 189 -15.49 7.79 -2.99
C PHE A 189 -15.13 9.22 -2.59
N ASP A 190 -15.81 9.78 -1.59
CA ASP A 190 -15.63 11.18 -1.18
C ASP A 190 -14.30 11.36 -0.40
N TYR A 191 -13.30 11.93 -1.07
CA TYR A 191 -11.95 12.16 -0.52
C TYR A 191 -11.98 13.14 0.66
N GLU A 192 -12.70 14.26 0.52
CA GLU A 192 -12.77 15.32 1.53
C GLU A 192 -13.48 14.82 2.80
N TRP A 193 -14.54 14.05 2.62
CA TRP A 193 -15.20 13.39 3.75
C TRP A 193 -14.23 12.45 4.48
N PHE A 194 -13.49 11.60 3.78
CA PHE A 194 -12.55 10.68 4.40
C PHE A 194 -11.41 11.42 5.11
N TYR A 195 -10.87 12.47 4.50
CA TYR A 195 -9.90 13.35 5.13
C TYR A 195 -10.42 13.90 6.47
N SER A 196 -11.67 14.35 6.49
CA SER A 196 -12.30 14.85 7.72
C SER A 196 -12.42 13.77 8.81
N GLN A 197 -12.60 12.49 8.44
CA GLN A 197 -12.62 11.39 9.39
C GLN A 197 -11.24 11.14 9.99
N ILE A 198 -10.18 11.25 9.19
CA ILE A 198 -8.79 11.11 9.66
C ILE A 198 -8.45 12.24 10.65
N GLU A 199 -8.74 13.50 10.31
CA GLU A 199 -8.44 14.64 11.19
C GLU A 199 -9.17 14.56 12.53
N GLN A 200 -10.37 13.98 12.55
CA GLN A 200 -11.20 13.84 13.75
C GLN A 200 -10.85 12.58 14.56
N GLY A 201 -10.47 11.48 13.90
CA GLY A 201 -10.17 10.19 14.51
C GLY A 201 -8.70 9.95 14.87
N GLY A 202 -7.77 10.77 14.35
CA GLY A 202 -6.33 10.67 14.61
C GLY A 202 -5.84 11.34 15.91
N LYS A 203 -6.72 11.56 16.90
CA LYS A 203 -6.38 12.14 18.22
C LYS A 203 -6.69 11.20 19.37
#